data_AF-A0A9D5WKV2-F1
#
_entry.id   AF-A0A9D5WKV2-F1
#
_cell.length_a   1.000
_cell.length_b   1.000
_cell.length_c   1.000
_cell.angle_alpha   90.00
_cell.angle_beta   90.00
_cell.angle_gamma   90.00
#
_symmetry.space_group_name_H-M   'P 1'
#
loop_
_entity.id
_entity.type
_entity.pdbx_description
1 polymer ?
#
loop_
_entity_poly.entity_id
_entity_poly.type
_entity_poly.pdbx_seq_one_letter_code
_entity_poly.pdbx_strand_id
1 'polypeptide(L)'
;CMAIQGKTSNYDTDIFTPMIQAIATLTGIEYGAAKESDVAMRVIADHIRTIAFAITDGQLPSNAKAGYVIRRILRRAVRYGYTFLGRREAFMYSLLPVLIQTMREAYPELVAGRELIEKVMREEEESFLRTLETGIRLLDKQIEECKRQGQQVLDGQAAFVLYDTYGFPLDLTALILSEQGMTVDEAGFDAAMQQQKERARNAAAIDAGDWISVHDEAAVRFVGYDQLETTTEILRYRQVKQKGQEYYQVVLSETPFYAEMGGQVGDRGVLIASDGTRYAIFDTKRENNLAIHLMKQLPDELEGSFRAVVDAERRHRIEANHSATHLLHEALREVLGTHVEQKGSFVSDEVLRFDFAHFAKVEPEQLREVERLVAERVRACLPLQEYREVPIEEARQMGAMALFGEKYGSEVRVVTIGDGFDRELCGGTH
;
A
#
# COMPACT_ATOMS: atom_id res chain seq x y z
N CYS A 1 5.52 -31.10 -23.58
CA CYS A 1 5.17 -32.30 -22.79
C CYS A 1 4.02 -33.10 -23.41
N MET A 2 2.82 -32.54 -23.58
CA MET A 2 1.64 -33.23 -24.13
C MET A 2 1.92 -34.02 -25.43
N ALA A 3 2.53 -33.37 -26.44
CA ALA A 3 2.87 -34.02 -27.70
C ALA A 3 3.92 -35.13 -27.57
N ILE A 4 4.91 -34.95 -26.68
CA ILE A 4 6.00 -35.93 -26.44
C ILE A 4 5.46 -37.16 -25.70
N GLN A 5 4.48 -36.97 -24.81
CA GLN A 5 3.88 -38.04 -24.00
C GLN A 5 2.64 -38.67 -24.66
N GLY A 6 2.28 -38.26 -25.88
CA GLY A 6 1.12 -38.78 -26.60
C GLY A 6 -0.22 -38.52 -25.89
N LYS A 7 -0.31 -37.45 -25.10
CA LYS A 7 -1.52 -37.08 -24.35
C LYS A 7 -2.41 -36.16 -25.18
N THR A 8 -3.72 -36.22 -24.93
CA THR A 8 -4.72 -35.36 -25.58
C THR A 8 -4.98 -34.05 -24.83
N SER A 9 -4.52 -33.96 -23.58
CA SER A 9 -4.65 -32.79 -22.71
C SER A 9 -3.33 -32.51 -22.00
N ASN A 10 -3.03 -31.22 -21.78
CA ASN A 10 -1.89 -30.80 -20.96
C ASN A 10 -2.02 -31.31 -19.51
N TYR A 11 -3.25 -31.44 -19.01
CA TYR A 11 -3.52 -31.88 -17.64
C TYR A 11 -3.23 -33.37 -17.40
N ASP A 12 -3.09 -34.17 -18.46
CA ASP A 12 -2.80 -35.61 -18.36
C ASP A 12 -1.29 -35.89 -18.42
N THR A 13 -0.47 -34.84 -18.38
CA THR A 13 1.00 -34.94 -18.39
C THR A 13 1.55 -35.14 -16.98
N ASP A 14 2.78 -35.63 -16.89
CA ASP A 14 3.56 -35.76 -15.66
C ASP A 14 3.71 -34.46 -14.84
N ILE A 15 3.51 -33.30 -15.48
CA ILE A 15 3.54 -31.99 -14.82
C ILE A 15 2.30 -31.77 -13.93
N PHE A 16 1.12 -32.21 -14.37
CA PHE A 16 -0.15 -31.92 -13.68
C PHE A 16 -0.75 -33.12 -12.96
N THR A 17 -0.46 -34.33 -13.44
CA THR A 17 -1.03 -35.58 -12.89
C THR A 17 -0.76 -35.74 -11.39
N PRO A 18 0.46 -35.50 -10.85
CA PRO A 18 0.71 -35.61 -9.41
C PRO A 18 -0.17 -34.64 -8.59
N MET A 19 -0.35 -33.42 -9.10
CA MET A 19 -1.17 -32.40 -8.44
C MET A 19 -2.65 -32.77 -8.46
N ILE A 20 -3.16 -33.23 -9.60
CA ILE A 20 -4.55 -33.68 -9.74
C ILE A 20 -4.83 -34.88 -8.82
N GLN A 21 -3.91 -35.84 -8.72
CA GLN A 21 -4.03 -36.97 -7.80
C GLN A 21 -4.02 -36.54 -6.33
N ALA A 22 -3.20 -35.56 -5.96
CA ALA A 22 -3.20 -34.99 -4.62
C ALA A 22 -4.53 -34.30 -4.29
N ILE A 23 -5.09 -33.53 -5.24
CA ILE A 23 -6.42 -32.93 -5.09
C ILE A 23 -7.49 -34.02 -4.96
N ALA A 24 -7.47 -35.05 -5.80
CA ALA A 24 -8.40 -36.18 -5.73
C ALA A 24 -8.35 -36.87 -4.35
N THR A 25 -7.15 -37.11 -3.83
CA THR A 25 -6.93 -37.72 -2.51
C THR A 25 -7.46 -36.84 -1.39
N LEU A 26 -7.12 -35.55 -1.40
CA LEU A 26 -7.60 -34.61 -0.39
C LEU A 26 -9.12 -34.46 -0.45
N THR A 27 -9.68 -34.44 -1.66
CA THR A 27 -11.11 -34.20 -1.90
C THR A 27 -12.00 -35.42 -1.69
N GLY A 28 -11.44 -36.62 -1.84
CA GLY A 28 -12.19 -37.88 -1.88
C GLY A 28 -12.95 -38.08 -3.20
N ILE A 29 -12.66 -37.29 -4.24
CA ILE A 29 -13.33 -37.33 -5.54
C ILE A 29 -12.34 -37.84 -6.57
N GLU A 30 -12.73 -38.86 -7.34
CA GLU A 30 -11.90 -39.41 -8.41
C GLU A 30 -11.90 -38.49 -9.64
N TYR A 31 -10.71 -38.25 -10.21
CA TYR A 31 -10.58 -37.51 -11.46
C TYR A 31 -11.07 -38.37 -12.64
N GLY A 32 -12.01 -37.83 -13.42
CA GLY A 32 -12.76 -38.54 -14.46
C GLY A 32 -14.19 -38.93 -14.03
N ALA A 33 -14.55 -38.77 -12.76
CA ALA A 33 -15.87 -39.15 -12.25
C ALA A 33 -17.00 -38.21 -12.71
N ALA A 34 -16.73 -36.89 -12.79
CA ALA A 34 -17.67 -35.89 -13.27
C ALA A 34 -16.93 -34.72 -13.93
N LYS A 35 -17.55 -34.14 -14.96
CA LYS A 35 -16.93 -33.06 -15.76
C LYS A 35 -16.64 -31.83 -14.92
N GLU A 36 -17.55 -31.47 -14.03
CA GLU A 36 -17.47 -30.28 -13.18
C GLU A 36 -16.35 -30.41 -12.14
N SER A 37 -16.23 -31.58 -11.50
CA SER A 37 -15.13 -31.86 -10.58
C SER A 37 -13.79 -31.89 -11.30
N ASP A 38 -13.71 -32.44 -12.51
CA ASP A 38 -12.48 -32.47 -13.30
C ASP A 38 -12.01 -31.07 -13.66
N VAL A 39 -12.93 -30.19 -14.07
CA VAL A 39 -12.62 -28.78 -14.34
C VAL A 39 -12.11 -28.10 -13.07
N ALA A 40 -12.75 -28.32 -11.92
CA ALA A 40 -12.29 -27.76 -10.65
C ALA A 40 -10.88 -28.22 -10.27
N MET A 41 -10.58 -29.52 -10.39
CA MET A 41 -9.24 -30.06 -10.12
C MET A 41 -8.19 -29.45 -11.04
N ARG A 42 -8.49 -29.30 -12.34
CA ARG A 42 -7.58 -28.68 -13.33
C ARG A 42 -7.32 -27.21 -13.02
N VAL A 43 -8.36 -26.46 -12.66
CA VAL A 43 -8.24 -25.04 -12.27
C VAL A 43 -7.37 -24.89 -11.03
N ILE A 44 -7.61 -25.68 -9.99
CA ILE A 44 -6.84 -25.62 -8.74
C ILE A 44 -5.37 -26.02 -8.99
N ALA A 45 -5.13 -27.08 -9.76
CA ALA A 45 -3.78 -27.55 -10.08
C ALA A 45 -2.95 -26.54 -10.88
N ASP A 46 -3.59 -25.75 -11.74
CA ASP A 46 -2.95 -24.66 -12.47
C ASP A 46 -2.71 -23.44 -11.56
N HIS A 47 -3.75 -22.98 -10.88
CA HIS A 47 -3.72 -21.75 -10.12
C HIS A 47 -2.76 -21.80 -8.93
N ILE A 48 -2.61 -22.96 -8.27
CA ILE A 48 -1.63 -23.09 -7.17
C ILE A 48 -0.21 -22.78 -7.65
N ARG A 49 0.16 -23.17 -8.86
CA ARG A 49 1.50 -22.89 -9.41
C ARG A 49 1.68 -21.39 -9.57
N THR A 50 0.74 -20.74 -10.24
CA THR A 50 0.78 -19.29 -10.47
C THR A 50 0.86 -18.51 -9.16
N ILE A 51 0.05 -18.89 -8.17
CA ILE A 51 0.02 -18.23 -6.85
C ILE A 51 1.35 -18.42 -6.12
N ALA A 52 1.86 -19.67 -6.07
CA ALA A 52 3.10 -19.98 -5.37
C ALA A 52 4.28 -19.22 -5.96
N PHE A 53 4.45 -19.21 -7.30
CA PHE A 53 5.53 -18.46 -7.94
C PHE A 53 5.41 -16.96 -7.72
N ALA A 54 4.20 -16.40 -7.82
CA ALA A 54 4.01 -14.97 -7.60
C ALA A 54 4.41 -14.55 -6.18
N ILE A 55 4.07 -15.36 -5.16
CA ILE A 55 4.47 -15.11 -3.78
C ILE A 55 5.98 -15.26 -3.59
N THR A 56 6.60 -16.27 -4.22
CA THR A 56 8.05 -16.46 -4.20
C THR A 56 8.78 -15.24 -4.79
N ASP A 57 8.22 -14.62 -5.82
CA ASP A 57 8.75 -13.39 -6.44
C ASP A 57 8.43 -12.11 -5.62
N GLY A 58 7.91 -12.25 -4.39
CA GLY A 58 7.59 -11.15 -3.48
C GLY A 58 6.24 -10.47 -3.74
N GLN A 59 5.44 -10.96 -4.68
CA GLN A 59 4.11 -10.40 -4.95
C GLN A 59 3.04 -11.05 -4.09
N LEU A 60 2.51 -10.29 -3.13
CA LEU A 60 1.47 -10.75 -2.22
C LEU A 60 0.06 -10.41 -2.74
N PRO A 61 -0.96 -11.25 -2.45
CA PRO A 61 -2.36 -10.91 -2.68
C PRO A 61 -2.74 -9.56 -2.07
N SER A 62 -3.38 -8.68 -2.84
CA SER A 62 -3.79 -7.34 -2.38
C SER A 62 -5.02 -6.82 -3.13
N ASN A 63 -5.50 -5.62 -2.79
CA ASN A 63 -6.62 -4.97 -3.50
C ASN A 63 -6.17 -4.16 -4.73
N ALA A 64 -4.88 -4.12 -5.06
CA ALA A 64 -4.35 -3.25 -6.11
C ALA A 64 -3.25 -3.91 -6.96
N LYS A 65 -3.13 -3.44 -8.21
CA LYS A 65 -2.04 -3.80 -9.15
C LYS A 65 -1.87 -5.32 -9.30
N ALA A 66 -0.63 -5.81 -9.27
CA ALA A 66 -0.31 -7.24 -9.41
C ALA A 66 -0.95 -8.09 -8.29
N GLY A 67 -0.97 -7.57 -7.05
CA GLY A 67 -1.59 -8.27 -5.92
C GLY A 67 -3.10 -8.51 -6.11
N TYR A 68 -3.81 -7.63 -6.81
CA TYR A 68 -5.21 -7.84 -7.19
C TYR A 68 -5.38 -9.06 -8.09
N VAL A 69 -4.50 -9.22 -9.09
CA VAL A 69 -4.54 -10.34 -10.02
C VAL A 69 -4.28 -11.66 -9.29
N ILE A 70 -3.30 -11.70 -8.39
CA ILE A 70 -2.97 -12.88 -7.60
C ILE A 70 -4.13 -13.25 -6.68
N ARG A 71 -4.70 -12.26 -5.97
CA ARG A 71 -5.89 -12.44 -5.13
C ARG A 71 -7.06 -13.00 -5.94
N ARG A 72 -7.28 -12.51 -7.16
CA ARG A 72 -8.33 -13.02 -8.06
C ARG A 72 -8.13 -14.49 -8.42
N ILE A 73 -6.91 -14.88 -8.78
CA ILE A 73 -6.57 -16.28 -9.15
C ILE A 73 -6.78 -17.21 -7.95
N LEU A 74 -6.31 -16.81 -6.76
CA LEU A 74 -6.53 -17.56 -5.52
C LEU A 74 -8.01 -17.74 -5.23
N ARG A 75 -8.78 -16.65 -5.19
CA ARG A 75 -10.22 -16.71 -4.89
C ARG A 75 -11.01 -17.53 -5.90
N ARG A 76 -10.60 -17.53 -7.18
CA ARG A 76 -11.16 -18.41 -8.20
C ARG A 76 -10.94 -19.88 -7.84
N ALA A 77 -9.71 -20.28 -7.55
CA ALA A 77 -9.40 -21.66 -7.17
C ALA A 77 -10.19 -22.11 -5.92
N VAL A 78 -10.27 -21.25 -4.90
CA VAL A 78 -11.06 -21.51 -3.68
C VAL A 78 -12.55 -21.68 -4.01
N ARG A 79 -13.12 -20.84 -4.88
CA ARG A 79 -14.53 -20.98 -5.31
C ARG A 79 -14.79 -22.33 -5.98
N TYR A 80 -13.89 -22.79 -6.85
CA TYR A 80 -14.05 -24.10 -7.51
C TYR A 80 -13.94 -25.25 -6.50
N GLY A 81 -13.00 -25.17 -5.56
CA GLY A 81 -12.88 -26.12 -4.45
C GLY A 81 -14.15 -26.18 -3.58
N TYR A 82 -14.72 -25.01 -3.26
CA TYR A 82 -15.95 -24.90 -2.47
C TYR A 82 -17.17 -25.46 -3.20
N THR A 83 -17.36 -25.07 -4.47
CA THR A 83 -18.59 -25.35 -5.22
C THR A 83 -18.63 -26.79 -5.74
N PHE A 84 -17.53 -27.27 -6.31
CA PHE A 84 -17.50 -28.53 -7.06
C PHE A 84 -16.77 -29.66 -6.34
N LEU A 85 -15.93 -29.36 -5.34
CA LEU A 85 -15.16 -30.36 -4.59
C LEU A 85 -15.57 -30.44 -3.10
N GLY A 86 -16.60 -29.68 -2.70
CA GLY A 86 -17.17 -29.71 -1.35
C GLY A 86 -16.25 -29.21 -0.24
N ARG A 87 -15.17 -28.50 -0.56
CA ARG A 87 -14.17 -28.04 0.42
C ARG A 87 -14.67 -26.80 1.16
N ARG A 88 -14.84 -26.91 2.48
CA ARG A 88 -15.31 -25.82 3.35
C ARG A 88 -14.22 -25.20 4.21
N GLU A 89 -13.05 -25.83 4.24
CA GLU A 89 -11.87 -25.41 4.99
C GLU A 89 -10.71 -25.21 4.02
N ALA A 90 -9.72 -24.43 4.45
CA ALA A 90 -8.54 -24.19 3.65
C ALA A 90 -7.77 -25.49 3.40
N PHE A 91 -7.43 -25.76 2.14
CA PHE A 91 -6.73 -26.98 1.75
C PHE A 91 -5.70 -26.76 0.63
N MET A 92 -5.74 -25.59 -0.04
CA MET A 92 -4.83 -25.33 -1.16
C MET A 92 -3.37 -25.30 -0.70
N TYR A 93 -3.08 -24.75 0.47
CA TYR A 93 -1.71 -24.74 1.02
C TYR A 93 -1.16 -26.16 1.21
N SER A 94 -2.02 -27.16 1.44
CA SER A 94 -1.64 -28.57 1.64
C SER A 94 -1.14 -29.23 0.35
N LEU A 95 -1.38 -28.62 -0.80
CA LEU A 95 -0.88 -29.06 -2.10
C LEU A 95 0.54 -28.54 -2.41
N LEU A 96 1.03 -27.55 -1.65
CA LEU A 96 2.36 -26.96 -1.87
C LEU A 96 3.51 -27.98 -1.80
N PRO A 97 3.52 -28.96 -0.87
CA PRO A 97 4.57 -29.98 -0.84
C PRO A 97 4.69 -30.77 -2.15
N VAL A 98 3.56 -31.05 -2.80
CA VAL A 98 3.53 -31.75 -4.10
C VAL A 98 4.12 -30.86 -5.18
N LEU A 99 3.76 -29.57 -5.19
CA LEU A 99 4.34 -28.60 -6.13
C LEU A 99 5.86 -28.49 -5.97
N ILE A 100 6.35 -28.37 -4.74
CA ILE A 100 7.78 -28.30 -4.43
C ILE A 100 8.48 -29.57 -4.90
N GLN A 101 7.91 -30.75 -4.63
CA GLN A 101 8.51 -32.01 -5.06
C GLN A 101 8.70 -32.07 -6.58
N THR A 102 7.73 -31.57 -7.35
CA THR A 102 7.80 -31.56 -8.82
C THR A 102 8.76 -30.51 -9.37
N MET A 103 9.04 -29.42 -8.64
CA MET A 103 9.73 -28.24 -9.21
C MET A 103 11.04 -27.84 -8.52
N ARG A 104 11.37 -28.40 -7.35
CA ARG A 104 12.51 -27.98 -6.51
C ARG A 104 13.89 -27.99 -7.19
N GLU A 105 14.10 -28.83 -8.19
CA GLU A 105 15.41 -28.91 -8.87
C GLU A 105 15.68 -27.69 -9.74
N ALA A 106 14.64 -27.13 -10.36
CA ALA A 106 14.75 -25.96 -11.22
C ALA A 106 14.50 -24.64 -10.46
N TYR A 107 13.81 -24.69 -9.32
CA TYR A 107 13.33 -23.52 -8.58
C TYR A 107 13.61 -23.67 -7.07
N PRO A 108 14.88 -23.59 -6.62
CA PRO A 108 15.25 -23.72 -5.21
C PRO A 108 14.64 -22.62 -4.32
N GLU A 109 14.37 -21.43 -4.87
CA GLU A 109 13.69 -20.32 -4.21
C GLU A 109 12.28 -20.68 -3.74
N LEU A 110 11.59 -21.59 -4.45
CA LEU A 110 10.28 -22.11 -4.02
C LEU A 110 10.38 -22.90 -2.71
N VAL A 111 11.51 -23.59 -2.49
CA VAL A 111 11.79 -24.31 -1.23
C VAL A 111 12.07 -23.30 -0.11
N ALA A 112 12.88 -22.28 -0.40
CA ALA A 112 13.21 -21.24 0.56
C ALA A 112 11.98 -20.42 1.00
N GLY A 113 11.07 -20.12 0.06
CA GLY A 113 9.83 -19.37 0.30
C GLY A 113 8.68 -20.19 0.87
N ARG A 114 8.85 -21.49 1.11
CA ARG A 114 7.77 -22.43 1.46
C ARG A 114 6.88 -21.91 2.59
N GLU A 115 7.46 -21.50 3.72
CA GLU A 115 6.69 -21.08 4.89
C GLU A 115 5.82 -19.84 4.61
N LEU A 116 6.36 -18.87 3.86
CA LEU A 116 5.62 -17.68 3.47
C LEU A 116 4.46 -18.05 2.55
N ILE A 117 4.71 -18.87 1.53
CA ILE A 117 3.67 -19.31 0.58
C ILE A 117 2.56 -20.06 1.30
N GLU A 118 2.88 -21.01 2.19
CA GLU A 118 1.87 -21.76 2.96
C GLU A 118 1.02 -20.81 3.81
N LYS A 119 1.64 -19.88 4.54
CA LYS A 119 0.92 -18.92 5.39
C LYS A 119 0.03 -17.97 4.58
N VAL A 120 0.56 -17.37 3.52
CA VAL A 120 -0.18 -16.42 2.65
C VAL A 120 -1.37 -17.11 2.00
N MET A 121 -1.16 -18.30 1.42
CA MET A 121 -2.24 -19.06 0.78
C MET A 121 -3.33 -19.43 1.78
N ARG A 122 -2.93 -19.94 2.95
CA ARG A 122 -3.86 -20.36 3.98
C ARG A 122 -4.70 -19.18 4.50
N GLU A 123 -4.06 -18.06 4.84
CA GLU A 123 -4.78 -16.92 5.40
C GLU A 123 -5.76 -16.31 4.40
N GLU A 124 -5.37 -16.14 3.13
CA GLU A 124 -6.29 -15.64 2.10
C GLU A 124 -7.42 -16.62 1.79
N GLU A 125 -7.14 -17.93 1.78
CA GLU A 125 -8.17 -18.95 1.60
C GLU A 125 -9.17 -18.95 2.76
N GLU A 126 -8.71 -18.97 4.02
CA GLU A 126 -9.57 -18.90 5.21
C GLU A 126 -10.38 -17.60 5.25
N SER A 127 -9.73 -16.46 4.98
CA SER A 127 -10.38 -15.15 4.95
C SER A 127 -11.47 -15.07 3.88
N PHE A 128 -11.20 -15.60 2.70
CA PHE A 128 -12.16 -15.60 1.62
C PHE A 128 -13.32 -16.58 1.89
N LEU A 129 -13.05 -17.79 2.38
CA LEU A 129 -14.08 -18.78 2.73
C LEU A 129 -15.12 -18.23 3.71
N ARG A 130 -14.70 -17.40 4.69
CA ARG A 130 -15.61 -16.73 5.64
C ARG A 130 -16.67 -15.85 4.96
N THR A 131 -16.33 -15.23 3.83
CA THR A 131 -17.22 -14.31 3.09
C THR A 131 -17.90 -14.98 1.89
N LEU A 132 -17.28 -16.01 1.33
CA LEU A 132 -17.70 -16.68 0.10
C LEU A 132 -19.12 -17.24 0.18
N GLU A 133 -19.44 -17.96 1.25
CA GLU A 133 -20.77 -18.57 1.41
C GLU A 133 -21.89 -17.53 1.42
N THR A 134 -21.69 -16.44 2.16
CA THR A 134 -22.66 -15.34 2.23
C THR A 134 -22.76 -14.65 0.87
N GLY A 135 -21.64 -14.41 0.20
CA GLY A 135 -21.60 -13.79 -1.12
C GLY A 135 -22.32 -14.60 -2.20
N ILE A 136 -22.06 -15.92 -2.29
CA ILE A 136 -22.75 -16.82 -3.21
C ILE A 136 -24.26 -16.80 -2.95
N ARG A 137 -24.68 -16.96 -1.69
CA ARG A 137 -26.11 -16.95 -1.33
C ARG A 137 -26.80 -15.63 -1.68
N LEU A 138 -26.13 -14.48 -1.53
CA LEU A 138 -26.68 -13.19 -1.90
C LEU A 138 -26.77 -13.03 -3.42
N LEU A 139 -25.74 -13.47 -4.16
CA LEU A 139 -25.74 -13.45 -5.61
C LEU A 139 -26.84 -14.36 -6.18
N ASP A 140 -27.00 -15.57 -5.65
CA ASP A 140 -28.05 -16.51 -6.09
C ASP A 140 -29.45 -15.89 -5.95
N LYS A 141 -29.71 -15.16 -4.86
CA LYS A 141 -30.97 -14.43 -4.69
C LYS A 141 -31.18 -13.36 -5.77
N GLN A 142 -30.13 -12.62 -6.13
CA GLN A 142 -30.20 -11.61 -7.19
C GLN A 142 -30.40 -12.25 -8.57
N ILE A 143 -29.73 -13.38 -8.83
CA ILE A 143 -29.90 -14.16 -10.06
C ILE A 143 -31.35 -14.64 -10.21
N GLU A 144 -31.92 -15.21 -9.16
CA GLU A 144 -33.31 -15.68 -9.20
C GLU A 144 -34.32 -14.53 -9.37
N GLU A 145 -34.04 -13.37 -8.78
CA GLU A 145 -34.85 -12.17 -9.00
C GLU A 145 -34.77 -11.69 -10.46
N CYS A 146 -33.57 -11.58 -11.03
CA CYS A 146 -33.39 -11.22 -12.44
C CYS A 146 -34.10 -12.20 -13.37
N LYS A 147 -33.96 -13.52 -13.14
CA LYS A 147 -34.66 -14.56 -13.91
C LYS A 147 -36.18 -14.40 -13.82
N ARG A 148 -36.71 -14.12 -12.62
CA ARG A 148 -38.15 -13.86 -12.41
C ARG A 148 -38.64 -12.63 -13.17
N GLN A 149 -37.79 -11.62 -13.31
CA GLN A 149 -38.07 -10.40 -14.07
C GLN A 149 -37.76 -10.53 -15.57
N GLY A 150 -37.27 -11.69 -16.03
CA GLY A 150 -36.87 -11.91 -17.43
C GLY A 150 -35.60 -11.16 -17.84
N GLN A 151 -34.77 -10.75 -16.88
CA GLN A 151 -33.52 -10.04 -17.09
C GLN A 151 -32.33 -11.01 -17.15
N GLN A 152 -31.42 -10.79 -18.10
CA GLN A 152 -30.15 -11.53 -18.21
C GLN A 152 -28.94 -10.74 -17.72
N VAL A 153 -29.14 -9.49 -17.30
CA VAL A 153 -28.08 -8.59 -16.84
C VAL A 153 -28.34 -8.24 -15.38
N LEU A 154 -27.37 -8.54 -14.52
CA LEU A 154 -27.37 -8.09 -13.13
C LEU A 154 -27.01 -6.60 -13.08
N ASP A 155 -27.82 -5.82 -12.36
CA ASP A 155 -27.60 -4.40 -12.15
C ASP A 155 -26.23 -4.09 -11.52
N GLY A 156 -25.55 -3.06 -12.03
CA GLY A 156 -24.20 -2.69 -11.62
C GLY A 156 -24.14 -2.16 -10.19
N GLN A 157 -25.20 -1.51 -9.70
CA GLN A 157 -25.30 -1.05 -8.31
C GLN A 157 -25.44 -2.25 -7.36
N ALA A 158 -26.20 -3.27 -7.73
CA ALA A 158 -26.29 -4.52 -6.96
C ALA A 158 -24.94 -5.25 -6.88
N ALA A 159 -24.21 -5.33 -8.00
CA ALA A 159 -22.85 -5.87 -8.02
C ALA A 159 -21.87 -5.03 -7.18
N PHE A 160 -22.02 -3.69 -7.21
CA PHE A 160 -21.23 -2.78 -6.38
C PHE A 160 -21.48 -3.03 -4.88
N VAL A 161 -22.73 -3.25 -4.47
CA VAL A 161 -23.05 -3.58 -3.06
C VAL A 161 -22.41 -4.92 -2.63
N LEU A 162 -22.47 -5.95 -3.49
CA LEU A 162 -21.78 -7.23 -3.25
C LEU A 162 -20.28 -7.03 -3.02
N TYR A 163 -19.66 -6.17 -3.82
CA TYR A 163 -18.24 -5.84 -3.72
C TYR A 163 -17.89 -4.99 -2.49
N ASP A 164 -18.51 -3.81 -2.34
CA ASP A 164 -18.15 -2.79 -1.34
C ASP A 164 -18.61 -3.18 0.07
N THR A 165 -19.82 -3.74 0.20
CA THR A 165 -20.40 -4.07 1.51
C THR A 165 -20.03 -5.46 1.99
N TYR A 166 -20.00 -6.45 1.08
CA TYR A 166 -19.83 -7.87 1.44
C TYR A 166 -18.48 -8.44 1.02
N GLY A 167 -17.62 -7.66 0.36
CA GLY A 167 -16.29 -8.08 -0.08
C GLY A 167 -16.29 -9.11 -1.21
N PHE A 168 -17.43 -9.33 -1.87
CA PHE A 168 -17.58 -10.34 -2.91
C PHE A 168 -17.09 -9.81 -4.27
N PRO A 169 -16.04 -10.40 -4.86
CA PRO A 169 -15.40 -9.82 -6.04
C PRO A 169 -16.31 -9.70 -7.26
N LEU A 170 -16.18 -8.60 -8.01
CA LEU A 170 -16.85 -8.44 -9.30
C LEU A 170 -16.47 -9.56 -10.28
N ASP A 171 -15.20 -9.96 -10.34
CA ASP A 171 -14.75 -11.04 -11.23
C ASP A 171 -15.45 -12.37 -10.95
N LEU A 172 -15.70 -12.69 -9.67
CA LEU A 172 -16.43 -13.90 -9.30
C LEU A 172 -17.92 -13.77 -9.57
N THR A 173 -18.48 -12.57 -9.37
CA THR A 173 -19.85 -12.25 -9.77
C THR A 173 -20.04 -12.50 -11.26
N ALA A 174 -19.19 -11.92 -12.10
CA ALA A 174 -19.21 -12.10 -13.55
C ALA A 174 -19.02 -13.57 -13.96
N LEU A 175 -18.08 -14.29 -13.32
CA LEU A 175 -17.86 -15.71 -13.60
C LEU A 175 -19.11 -16.55 -13.30
N ILE A 176 -19.72 -16.39 -12.12
CA ILE A 176 -20.91 -17.16 -11.72
C ILE A 176 -22.11 -16.82 -12.63
N LEU A 177 -22.30 -15.54 -12.96
CA LEU A 177 -23.32 -15.12 -13.91
C LEU A 177 -23.13 -15.78 -15.29
N SER A 178 -21.89 -15.82 -15.79
CA SER A 178 -21.60 -16.41 -17.10
C SER A 178 -21.92 -17.92 -17.15
N GLU A 179 -21.70 -18.65 -16.06
CA GLU A 179 -22.08 -20.07 -15.94
C GLU A 179 -23.60 -20.28 -15.99
N GLN A 180 -24.39 -19.24 -15.69
CA GLN A 180 -25.85 -19.22 -15.76
C GLN A 180 -26.37 -18.53 -17.04
N GLY A 181 -25.49 -18.17 -17.98
CA GLY A 181 -25.86 -17.45 -19.21
C GLY A 181 -26.28 -16.00 -18.98
N MET A 182 -25.83 -15.38 -17.89
CA MET A 182 -26.09 -13.99 -17.52
C MET A 182 -24.82 -13.14 -17.55
N THR A 183 -24.96 -11.82 -17.55
CA THR A 183 -23.85 -10.86 -17.44
C THR A 183 -24.10 -9.86 -16.32
N VAL A 184 -23.09 -9.05 -15.98
CA VAL A 184 -23.21 -7.92 -15.06
C VAL A 184 -23.10 -6.61 -15.84
N ASP A 185 -23.84 -5.59 -15.42
CA ASP A 185 -23.65 -4.23 -15.93
C ASP A 185 -22.38 -3.61 -15.33
N GLU A 186 -21.25 -3.85 -16.02
CA GLU A 186 -19.94 -3.32 -15.64
C GLU A 186 -19.91 -1.78 -15.68
N ALA A 187 -20.64 -1.16 -16.62
CA ALA A 187 -20.69 0.30 -16.72
C ALA A 187 -21.40 0.93 -15.52
N GLY A 188 -22.50 0.31 -15.07
CA GLY A 188 -23.19 0.70 -13.84
C GLY A 188 -22.33 0.52 -12.59
N PHE A 189 -21.57 -0.59 -12.51
CA PHE A 189 -20.61 -0.83 -11.44
C PHE A 189 -19.52 0.24 -11.39
N ASP A 190 -18.92 0.56 -12.54
CA ASP A 190 -17.88 1.57 -12.66
C ASP A 190 -18.39 2.96 -12.31
N ALA A 191 -19.62 3.30 -12.70
CA ALA A 191 -20.27 4.55 -12.31
C ALA A 191 -20.42 4.66 -10.78
N ALA A 192 -20.84 3.58 -10.11
CA ALA A 192 -20.95 3.54 -8.64
C ALA A 192 -19.57 3.70 -7.96
N MET A 193 -18.54 3.04 -8.49
CA MET A 193 -17.15 3.20 -8.04
C MET A 193 -16.64 4.65 -8.22
N GLN A 194 -16.97 5.31 -9.33
CA GLN A 194 -16.58 6.71 -9.55
C GLN A 194 -17.29 7.65 -8.59
N GLN A 195 -18.59 7.47 -8.35
CA GLN A 195 -19.32 8.28 -7.36
C GLN A 195 -18.74 8.16 -5.95
N GLN A 196 -18.22 6.99 -5.56
CA GLN A 196 -17.50 6.81 -4.29
C GLN A 196 -16.19 7.62 -4.28
N LYS A 197 -15.41 7.57 -5.36
CA LYS A 197 -14.16 8.33 -5.52
C LYS A 197 -14.37 9.84 -5.56
N GLU A 198 -15.40 10.31 -6.27
CA GLU A 198 -15.73 11.73 -6.38
C GLU A 198 -16.18 12.31 -5.05
N ARG A 199 -16.97 11.57 -4.26
CA ARG A 199 -17.31 11.96 -2.88
C ARG A 199 -16.06 12.16 -2.02
N ALA A 200 -15.02 11.33 -2.20
CA ALA A 200 -13.75 11.51 -1.52
C ALA A 200 -12.93 12.71 -2.05
N ARG A 201 -12.97 12.98 -3.36
CA ARG A 201 -12.22 14.09 -4.00
C ARG A 201 -12.83 15.47 -3.78
N ASN A 202 -14.15 15.61 -3.83
CA ASN A 202 -14.83 16.90 -3.64
C ASN A 202 -14.61 17.47 -2.22
N ALA A 203 -14.24 16.63 -1.25
CA ALA A 203 -13.80 17.07 0.06
C ALA A 203 -12.43 17.80 0.07
N ALA A 204 -11.71 17.84 -1.06
CA ALA A 204 -10.34 18.37 -1.20
C ALA A 204 -10.19 19.53 -2.19
N ALA A 205 -11.27 20.04 -2.81
CA ALA A 205 -11.17 21.15 -3.77
C ALA A 205 -10.65 22.43 -3.10
N ILE A 206 -9.64 23.04 -3.73
CA ILE A 206 -9.02 24.31 -3.32
C ILE A 206 -9.28 25.32 -4.42
N ASP A 207 -9.83 26.47 -4.07
CA ASP A 207 -9.96 27.64 -4.95
C ASP A 207 -8.78 28.58 -4.66
N ALA A 208 -7.83 28.69 -5.58
CA ALA A 208 -6.60 29.46 -5.41
C ALA A 208 -6.55 30.60 -6.43
N GLY A 209 -6.29 31.82 -5.95
CA GLY A 209 -6.07 32.99 -6.79
C GLY A 209 -4.70 32.97 -7.49
N ASP A 210 -4.46 33.99 -8.30
CA ASP A 210 -3.18 34.18 -8.99
C ASP A 210 -2.05 34.54 -8.01
N TRP A 211 -0.82 34.19 -8.37
CA TRP A 211 0.37 34.58 -7.63
C TRP A 211 0.68 36.06 -7.84
N ILE A 212 0.96 36.74 -6.73
CA ILE A 212 1.41 38.13 -6.69
C ILE A 212 2.88 38.13 -6.27
N SER A 213 3.76 38.61 -7.15
CA SER A 213 5.20 38.74 -6.89
C SER A 213 5.48 39.97 -6.01
N VAL A 214 6.41 39.81 -5.07
CA VAL A 214 6.90 40.85 -4.17
C VAL A 214 8.36 41.16 -4.46
N HIS A 215 9.19 40.11 -4.59
CA HIS A 215 10.59 40.20 -5.00
C HIS A 215 10.86 39.34 -6.24
N ASP A 216 11.95 39.62 -6.94
CA ASP A 216 12.40 38.80 -8.09
C ASP A 216 12.62 37.34 -7.68
N GLU A 217 12.44 36.41 -8.62
CA GLU A 217 12.59 34.96 -8.36
C GLU A 217 14.05 34.60 -8.03
N ALA A 218 14.42 34.72 -6.75
CA ALA A 218 15.62 34.12 -6.19
C ALA A 218 15.44 32.61 -5.99
N ALA A 219 16.54 31.86 -6.00
CA ALA A 219 16.51 30.44 -5.69
C ALA A 219 16.02 30.23 -4.25
N VAL A 220 14.91 29.50 -4.08
CA VAL A 220 14.37 29.14 -2.77
C VAL A 220 15.27 28.09 -2.12
N ARG A 221 15.77 28.37 -0.91
CA ARG A 221 16.67 27.46 -0.17
C ARG A 221 16.00 26.91 1.09
N PHE A 222 16.05 25.59 1.27
CA PHE A 222 15.68 24.95 2.53
C PHE A 222 16.91 24.80 3.44
N VAL A 223 16.81 25.26 4.68
CA VAL A 223 17.88 25.17 5.70
C VAL A 223 17.44 24.44 6.97
N GLY A 224 16.23 23.89 6.97
CA GLY A 224 15.57 23.33 8.14
C GLY A 224 16.13 22.02 8.68
N TYR A 225 17.14 21.43 8.01
CA TYR A 225 17.90 20.31 8.55
C TYR A 225 18.89 20.75 9.64
N ASP A 226 19.43 21.96 9.53
CA ASP A 226 20.50 22.44 10.41
C ASP A 226 20.02 23.60 11.30
N GLN A 227 18.97 24.31 10.89
CA GLN A 227 18.54 25.56 11.50
C GLN A 227 17.03 25.55 11.74
N LEU A 228 16.60 26.02 12.91
CA LEU A 228 15.18 26.22 13.23
C LEU A 228 14.72 27.67 13.03
N GLU A 229 15.66 28.59 12.80
CA GLU A 229 15.37 29.96 12.43
C GLU A 229 16.32 30.46 11.34
N THR A 230 15.83 31.33 10.46
CA THR A 230 16.67 32.03 9.48
C THR A 230 16.10 33.41 9.16
N THR A 231 16.94 34.26 8.56
CA THR A 231 16.50 35.53 7.98
C THR A 231 16.08 35.29 6.53
N THR A 232 14.96 35.85 6.10
CA THR A 232 14.37 35.61 4.77
C THR A 232 13.55 36.80 4.28
N GLU A 233 13.01 36.70 3.07
CA GLU A 233 12.19 37.68 2.39
C GLU A 233 10.98 36.96 1.78
N ILE A 234 9.85 37.66 1.65
CA ILE A 234 8.67 37.12 0.97
C ILE A 234 8.86 37.31 -0.54
N LEU A 235 8.92 36.22 -1.30
CA LEU A 235 9.08 36.30 -2.77
C LEU A 235 7.74 36.55 -3.47
N ARG A 236 6.72 35.80 -3.05
CA ARG A 236 5.38 35.86 -3.64
C ARG A 236 4.33 35.27 -2.71
N TYR A 237 3.08 35.67 -2.92
CA TYR A 237 1.94 35.14 -2.20
C TYR A 237 0.71 34.96 -3.11
N ARG A 238 -0.27 34.18 -2.66
CA ARG A 238 -1.61 34.15 -3.23
C ARG A 238 -2.66 33.90 -2.17
N GLN A 239 -3.87 34.36 -2.41
CA GLN A 239 -5.03 34.04 -1.57
C GLN A 239 -5.65 32.71 -1.99
N VAL A 240 -6.09 31.93 -1.01
CA VAL A 240 -6.70 30.62 -1.20
C VAL A 240 -7.98 30.53 -0.37
N LYS A 241 -9.03 29.97 -0.96
CA LYS A 241 -10.28 29.62 -0.28
C LYS A 241 -10.47 28.11 -0.29
N GLN A 242 -10.64 27.53 0.89
CA GLN A 242 -10.86 26.10 1.05
C GLN A 242 -11.87 25.87 2.18
N LYS A 243 -12.94 25.12 1.90
CA LYS A 243 -13.99 24.78 2.90
C LYS A 243 -14.55 26.01 3.64
N GLY A 244 -14.70 27.14 2.94
CA GLY A 244 -15.19 28.39 3.53
C GLY A 244 -14.19 29.13 4.42
N GLN A 245 -12.94 28.68 4.51
CA GLN A 245 -11.85 29.41 5.15
C GLN A 245 -11.00 30.10 4.08
N GLU A 246 -10.55 31.31 4.38
CA GLU A 246 -9.61 32.07 3.56
C GLU A 246 -8.25 32.14 4.26
N TYR A 247 -7.18 31.89 3.51
CA TYR A 247 -5.81 32.00 3.97
C TYR A 247 -4.89 32.37 2.81
N TYR A 248 -3.63 32.61 3.11
CA TYR A 248 -2.58 32.94 2.16
C TYR A 248 -1.57 31.82 2.06
N GLN A 249 -1.08 31.60 0.84
CA GLN A 249 0.08 30.79 0.55
C GLN A 249 1.24 31.71 0.25
N VAL A 250 2.38 31.51 0.91
CA VAL A 250 3.54 32.40 0.86
C VAL A 250 4.80 31.60 0.52
N VAL A 251 5.62 32.12 -0.39
CA VAL A 251 6.94 31.59 -0.71
C VAL A 251 8.00 32.51 -0.11
N LEU A 252 8.96 31.91 0.61
CA LEU A 252 10.08 32.60 1.24
C LEU A 252 11.36 32.31 0.45
N SER A 253 12.31 33.25 0.45
CA SER A 253 13.61 33.07 -0.20
C SER A 253 14.46 31.97 0.45
N GLU A 254 14.33 31.82 1.77
CA GLU A 254 15.04 30.84 2.56
C GLU A 254 14.14 30.39 3.71
N THR A 255 14.03 29.09 3.95
CA THR A 255 13.10 28.60 4.96
C THR A 255 13.67 27.47 5.82
N PRO A 256 13.53 27.55 7.16
CA PRO A 256 13.76 26.44 8.06
C PRO A 256 12.56 25.50 8.14
N PHE A 257 11.41 25.87 7.56
CA PHE A 257 10.17 25.10 7.65
C PHE A 257 10.20 23.91 6.70
N TYR A 258 10.12 22.72 7.27
CA TYR A 258 9.95 21.48 6.55
C TYR A 258 8.56 21.46 5.90
N ALA A 259 8.54 21.35 4.58
CA ALA A 259 7.30 21.19 3.84
C ALA A 259 6.85 19.73 3.85
N GLU A 260 5.57 19.49 4.13
CA GLU A 260 5.00 18.14 4.22
C GLU A 260 5.42 17.24 3.05
N MET A 261 6.12 16.15 3.37
CA MET A 261 6.56 15.13 2.42
C MET A 261 7.02 13.85 3.15
N GLY A 262 7.08 12.73 2.43
CA GLY A 262 7.59 11.46 2.98
C GLY A 262 6.79 10.91 4.17
N GLY A 263 5.53 11.33 4.33
CA GLY A 263 4.69 11.01 5.49
C GLY A 263 4.82 11.98 6.66
N GLN A 264 5.88 12.79 6.73
CA GLN A 264 6.06 13.82 7.75
C GLN A 264 5.21 15.06 7.46
N VAL A 265 4.44 15.49 8.45
CA VAL A 265 3.64 16.72 8.37
C VAL A 265 4.51 17.97 8.31
N GLY A 266 3.95 19.02 7.70
CA GLY A 266 4.60 20.32 7.59
C GLY A 266 4.86 20.99 8.93
N ASP A 267 5.91 21.81 8.98
CA ASP A 267 6.19 22.62 10.15
C ASP A 267 5.19 23.75 10.35
N ARG A 268 5.16 24.20 11.61
CA ARG A 268 4.45 25.37 12.10
C ARG A 268 5.42 26.29 12.80
N GLY A 269 5.03 27.55 12.96
CA GLY A 269 5.88 28.53 13.59
C GLY A 269 5.40 29.94 13.30
N VAL A 270 6.35 30.87 13.22
CA VAL A 270 6.07 32.29 13.00
C VAL A 270 7.02 32.91 12.00
N LEU A 271 6.50 33.89 11.27
CA LEU A 271 7.28 34.88 10.55
C LEU A 271 7.27 36.18 11.37
N ILE A 272 8.44 36.74 11.66
CA ILE A 272 8.60 37.91 12.52
C ILE A 272 9.10 39.08 11.66
N ALA A 273 8.35 40.17 11.62
CA ALA A 273 8.73 41.40 10.93
C ALA A 273 9.78 42.20 11.72
N SER A 274 10.38 43.20 11.07
CA SER A 274 11.43 44.06 11.64
C SER A 274 10.97 44.87 12.86
N ASP A 275 9.68 45.19 12.94
CA ASP A 275 9.03 45.86 14.07
C ASP A 275 8.73 44.90 15.25
N GLY A 276 9.01 43.60 15.09
CA GLY A 276 8.73 42.55 16.05
C GLY A 276 7.34 41.92 15.96
N THR A 277 6.49 42.36 15.03
CA THR A 277 5.16 41.79 14.79
C THR A 277 5.27 40.34 14.31
N ARG A 278 4.44 39.45 14.85
CA ARG A 278 4.51 38.00 14.60
C ARG A 278 3.29 37.53 13.81
N TYR A 279 3.56 36.86 12.70
CA TYR A 279 2.54 36.27 11.82
C TYR A 279 2.65 34.74 11.90
N ALA A 280 1.54 34.08 12.23
CA ALA A 280 1.54 32.63 12.39
C ALA A 280 1.59 31.91 11.03
N ILE A 281 2.54 31.00 10.90
CA ILE A 281 2.57 29.98 9.84
C ILE A 281 1.95 28.72 10.45
N PHE A 282 0.72 28.41 10.04
CA PHE A 282 -0.06 27.34 10.68
C PHE A 282 0.13 25.97 10.02
N ASP A 283 0.74 25.90 8.83
CA ASP A 283 1.13 24.68 8.14
C ASP A 283 2.11 25.02 7.00
N THR A 284 2.89 24.04 6.53
CA THR A 284 3.84 24.19 5.42
C THR A 284 3.68 23.02 4.46
N LYS A 285 3.27 23.30 3.22
CA LYS A 285 3.01 22.27 2.21
C LYS A 285 4.03 22.32 1.08
N ARG A 286 4.26 21.17 0.44
CA ARG A 286 5.11 21.09 -0.74
C ARG A 286 4.25 21.22 -2.00
N GLU A 287 4.58 22.17 -2.88
CA GLU A 287 3.94 22.34 -4.19
C GLU A 287 5.04 22.56 -5.24
N ASN A 288 5.10 21.71 -6.28
CA ASN A 288 6.11 21.81 -7.35
C ASN A 288 7.56 21.96 -6.84
N ASN A 289 7.95 21.17 -5.83
CA ASN A 289 9.25 21.23 -5.15
C ASN A 289 9.53 22.50 -4.33
N LEU A 290 8.54 23.37 -4.13
CA LEU A 290 8.65 24.55 -3.27
C LEU A 290 7.94 24.34 -1.94
N ALA A 291 8.50 24.93 -0.89
CA ALA A 291 7.85 25.06 0.40
C ALA A 291 6.87 26.24 0.35
N ILE A 292 5.60 25.94 0.58
CA ILE A 292 4.49 26.89 0.62
C ILE A 292 4.02 27.04 2.06
N HIS A 293 4.17 28.24 2.60
CA HIS A 293 3.83 28.57 3.98
C HIS A 293 2.39 29.07 4.04
N LEU A 294 1.59 28.47 4.90
CA LEU A 294 0.17 28.79 5.04
C LEU A 294 -0.05 29.75 6.20
N MET A 295 -0.61 30.92 5.90
CA MET A 295 -0.77 32.02 6.84
C MET A 295 -2.20 32.56 6.79
N LYS A 296 -2.81 32.86 7.94
CA LYS A 296 -4.17 33.47 7.96
C LYS A 296 -4.15 34.97 7.66
N GLN A 297 -3.02 35.61 7.91
CA GLN A 297 -2.82 37.04 7.75
C GLN A 297 -1.42 37.27 7.18
N LEU A 298 -1.32 38.20 6.24
CA LEU A 298 -0.05 38.69 5.72
C LEU A 298 0.46 39.90 6.52
N PRO A 299 1.77 40.16 6.51
CA PRO A 299 2.30 41.45 6.91
C PRO A 299 1.70 42.61 6.13
N ASP A 300 1.51 43.76 6.79
CA ASP A 300 1.03 44.99 6.15
C ASP A 300 2.07 45.53 5.15
N GLU A 301 3.35 45.40 5.47
CA GLU A 301 4.49 45.69 4.59
C GLU A 301 5.14 44.35 4.20
N LEU A 302 5.11 44.03 2.90
CA LEU A 302 5.60 42.75 2.37
C LEU A 302 7.06 42.83 1.91
N GLU A 303 7.54 44.03 1.61
CA GLU A 303 8.92 44.25 1.17
C GLU A 303 9.87 44.23 2.37
N GLY A 304 11.04 43.60 2.19
CA GLY A 304 12.12 43.58 3.17
C GLY A 304 12.28 42.27 3.93
N SER A 305 13.01 42.34 5.04
CA SER A 305 13.55 41.16 5.72
C SER A 305 12.69 40.74 6.93
N PHE A 306 12.48 39.44 7.03
CA PHE A 306 11.74 38.76 8.08
C PHE A 306 12.61 37.69 8.75
N ARG A 307 12.30 37.38 10.01
CA ARG A 307 12.86 36.21 10.69
C ARG A 307 11.84 35.09 10.74
N ALA A 308 12.12 34.01 10.03
CA ALA A 308 11.31 32.80 10.00
C ALA A 308 11.76 31.86 11.13
N VAL A 309 10.85 31.45 12.02
CA VAL A 309 11.15 30.65 13.22
C VAL A 309 10.17 29.49 13.34
N VAL A 310 10.69 28.25 13.28
CA VAL A 310 9.92 27.01 13.48
C VAL A 310 9.59 26.83 14.96
N ASP A 311 8.44 26.22 15.24
CA ASP A 311 8.09 25.71 16.56
C ASP A 311 9.01 24.52 16.91
N ALA A 312 10.09 24.81 17.65
CA ALA A 312 11.13 23.85 17.99
C ALA A 312 10.60 22.65 18.78
N GLU A 313 9.65 22.86 19.69
CA GLU A 313 9.12 21.78 20.53
C GLU A 313 8.27 20.82 19.70
N ARG A 314 7.44 21.39 18.80
CA ARG A 314 6.66 20.61 17.85
C ARG A 314 7.56 19.85 16.88
N ARG A 315 8.58 20.51 16.33
CA ARG A 315 9.54 19.89 15.40
C ARG A 315 10.23 18.69 16.06
N HIS A 316 10.69 18.85 17.29
CA HIS A 316 11.39 17.77 18.01
C HIS A 316 10.50 16.54 18.22
N ARG A 317 9.20 16.72 18.50
CA ARG A 317 8.25 15.59 18.59
C ARG A 317 8.06 14.88 17.25
N ILE A 318 8.01 15.64 16.16
CA ILE A 318 7.91 15.07 14.80
C ILE A 318 9.17 14.28 14.46
N GLU A 319 10.35 14.84 14.71
CA GLU A 319 11.66 14.19 14.52
C GLU A 319 11.73 12.88 15.31
N ALA A 320 11.35 12.90 16.59
CA ALA A 320 11.29 11.70 17.42
C ALA A 320 10.36 10.63 16.84
N ASN A 321 9.17 11.02 16.36
CA ASN A 321 8.23 10.11 15.72
C ASN A 321 8.72 9.61 14.34
N HIS A 322 9.48 10.42 13.60
CA HIS A 322 10.08 10.01 12.34
C HIS A 322 11.18 8.97 12.58
N SER A 323 12.10 9.25 13.49
CA SER A 323 13.14 8.31 13.91
C SER A 323 12.54 7.01 14.48
N ALA A 324 11.45 7.09 15.24
CA ALA A 324 10.70 5.92 15.68
C ALA A 324 10.06 5.12 14.54
N THR A 325 9.71 5.77 13.42
CA THR A 325 9.16 5.09 12.23
C THR A 325 10.20 4.16 11.60
N HIS A 326 11.46 4.59 11.51
CA HIS A 326 12.57 3.75 11.03
C HIS A 326 12.81 2.55 11.95
N LEU A 327 12.90 2.80 13.26
CA LEU A 327 13.06 1.72 14.24
C LEU A 327 11.90 0.71 14.19
N LEU A 328 10.68 1.20 14.02
CA LEU A 328 9.49 0.37 13.89
C LEU A 328 9.54 -0.47 12.61
N HIS A 329 9.96 0.12 11.49
CA HIS A 329 10.04 -0.61 10.22
C HIS A 329 11.01 -1.78 10.32
N GLU A 330 12.22 -1.56 10.83
CA GLU A 330 13.20 -2.64 10.97
C GLU A 330 12.76 -3.68 12.02
N ALA A 331 12.19 -3.27 13.15
CA ALA A 331 11.64 -4.20 14.14
C ALA A 331 10.51 -5.08 13.56
N LEU A 332 9.63 -4.51 12.73
CA LEU A 332 8.60 -5.29 12.03
C LEU A 332 9.23 -6.31 11.07
N ARG A 333 10.31 -5.96 10.38
CA ARG A 333 11.04 -6.88 9.48
C ARG A 333 11.75 -7.99 10.24
N GLU A 334 12.36 -7.70 11.39
CA GLU A 334 12.98 -8.70 12.28
C GLU A 334 11.94 -9.71 12.81
N VAL A 335 10.75 -9.24 13.23
CA VAL A 335 9.73 -10.09 13.87
C VAL A 335 8.82 -10.81 12.87
N LEU A 336 8.39 -10.11 11.82
CA LEU A 336 7.39 -10.62 10.88
C LEU A 336 8.01 -11.21 9.62
N GLY A 337 9.22 -10.77 9.25
CA GLY A 337 9.95 -11.21 8.06
C GLY A 337 10.23 -10.07 7.07
N THR A 338 11.18 -10.32 6.16
CA THR A 338 11.70 -9.33 5.21
C THR A 338 10.73 -8.91 4.10
N HIS A 339 9.57 -9.58 3.99
CA HIS A 339 8.48 -9.20 3.09
C HIS A 339 7.68 -7.98 3.58
N VAL A 340 7.91 -7.53 4.82
CA VAL A 340 7.35 -6.28 5.32
C VAL A 340 7.95 -5.14 4.51
N GLU A 341 7.06 -4.45 3.79
CA GLU A 341 7.36 -3.26 3.00
C GLU A 341 6.40 -2.14 3.39
N GLN A 342 6.92 -0.93 3.57
CA GLN A 342 6.10 0.27 3.75
C GLN A 342 5.13 0.47 2.57
N LYS A 343 3.86 0.72 2.90
CA LYS A 343 2.77 1.08 1.96
C LYS A 343 2.16 2.46 2.27
N GLY A 344 2.43 3.01 3.44
CA GLY A 344 2.02 4.36 3.83
C GLY A 344 2.70 4.78 5.13
N SER A 345 2.91 6.08 5.30
CA SER A 345 3.43 6.66 6.54
C SER A 345 2.73 8.00 6.81
N PHE A 346 2.46 8.27 8.08
CA PHE A 346 1.98 9.54 8.58
C PHE A 346 2.67 9.84 9.91
N VAL A 347 3.44 10.91 9.95
CA VAL A 347 4.27 11.29 11.10
C VAL A 347 3.90 12.72 11.49
N SER A 348 3.32 12.86 12.68
CA SER A 348 2.92 14.14 13.27
C SER A 348 3.53 14.31 14.66
N ASP A 349 3.32 15.47 15.28
CA ASP A 349 3.77 15.74 16.64
C ASP A 349 2.95 14.99 17.72
N GLU A 350 1.83 14.36 17.34
CA GLU A 350 0.95 13.62 18.25
C GLU A 350 1.05 12.11 18.06
N VAL A 351 1.21 11.66 16.81
CA VAL A 351 1.16 10.25 16.44
C VAL A 351 2.01 9.95 15.21
N LEU A 352 2.56 8.74 15.17
CA LEU A 352 3.04 8.09 13.96
C LEU A 352 2.10 6.94 13.57
N ARG A 353 1.79 6.82 12.28
CA ARG A 353 1.07 5.69 11.68
C ARG A 353 1.94 5.10 10.58
N PHE A 354 2.17 3.80 10.65
CA PHE A 354 2.96 3.06 9.68
C PHE A 354 2.10 1.96 9.06
N ASP A 355 1.81 2.11 7.77
CA ASP A 355 1.02 1.15 6.99
C ASP A 355 2.00 0.27 6.21
N PHE A 356 1.94 -1.05 6.39
CA PHE A 356 2.89 -2.00 5.77
C PHE A 356 2.21 -3.22 5.16
N ALA A 357 2.89 -3.86 4.21
CA ALA A 357 2.44 -5.10 3.62
C ALA A 357 2.63 -6.27 4.59
N HIS A 358 1.53 -6.87 5.00
CA HIS A 358 1.50 -8.13 5.73
C HIS A 358 0.26 -8.92 5.33
N PHE A 359 0.38 -10.24 5.23
CA PHE A 359 -0.67 -11.11 4.70
C PHE A 359 -1.74 -11.48 5.74
N ALA A 360 -1.47 -11.24 7.02
CA ALA A 360 -2.36 -11.55 8.13
C ALA A 360 -2.48 -10.34 9.08
N LYS A 361 -3.38 -10.45 10.06
CA LYS A 361 -3.34 -9.56 11.22
C LYS A 361 -2.13 -9.92 12.07
N VAL A 362 -1.40 -8.92 12.57
CA VAL A 362 -0.28 -9.16 13.48
C VAL A 362 -0.81 -9.64 14.83
N GLU A 363 -0.24 -10.74 15.33
CA GLU A 363 -0.65 -11.31 16.62
C GLU A 363 -0.22 -10.41 17.79
N PRO A 364 -0.98 -10.38 18.91
CA PRO A 364 -0.65 -9.56 20.07
C PRO A 364 0.77 -9.79 20.61
N GLU A 365 1.25 -11.03 20.59
CA GLU A 365 2.60 -11.39 21.04
C GLU A 365 3.68 -10.83 20.12
N GLN A 366 3.45 -10.85 18.80
CA GLN A 366 4.36 -10.25 17.82
C GLN A 366 4.40 -8.73 17.97
N LEU A 367 3.25 -8.08 18.20
CA LEU A 367 3.20 -6.64 18.46
C LEU A 367 3.99 -6.26 19.71
N ARG A 368 3.88 -7.03 20.80
CA ARG A 368 4.67 -6.81 22.02
C ARG A 368 6.17 -6.99 21.77
N GLU A 369 6.56 -7.95 20.93
CA GLU A 369 7.96 -8.15 20.59
C GLU A 369 8.52 -6.99 19.76
N VAL A 370 7.76 -6.50 18.77
CA VAL A 370 8.11 -5.29 18.01
C VAL A 370 8.26 -4.09 18.94
N GLU A 371 7.32 -3.86 19.85
CA GLU A 371 7.39 -2.79 20.86
C GLU A 371 8.64 -2.91 21.73
N ARG A 372 8.96 -4.13 22.18
CA ARG A 372 10.16 -4.42 23.00
C ARG A 372 11.45 -4.08 22.24
N LEU A 373 11.55 -4.49 20.97
CA LEU A 373 12.72 -4.22 20.13
C LEU A 373 12.89 -2.71 19.90
N VAL A 374 11.81 -1.99 19.54
CA VAL A 374 11.87 -0.54 19.37
C VAL A 374 12.33 0.15 20.65
N ALA A 375 11.74 -0.20 21.80
CA ALA A 375 12.12 0.37 23.09
C ALA A 375 13.58 0.06 23.47
N GLU A 376 14.07 -1.13 23.16
CA GLU A 376 15.48 -1.52 23.34
C GLU A 376 16.41 -0.65 22.49
N ARG A 377 16.09 -0.43 21.20
CA ARG A 377 16.90 0.41 20.30
C ARG A 377 16.90 1.87 20.71
N VAL A 378 15.76 2.40 21.15
CA VAL A 378 15.69 3.76 21.72
C VAL A 378 16.61 3.88 22.93
N ARG A 379 16.58 2.90 23.86
CA ARG A 379 17.46 2.90 25.05
C ARG A 379 18.94 2.74 24.72
N ALA A 380 19.26 2.04 23.63
CA ALA A 380 20.63 1.89 23.16
C ALA A 380 21.24 3.20 22.66
N CYS A 381 20.42 4.24 22.41
CA CYS A 381 20.87 5.55 21.95
C CYS A 381 21.78 5.44 20.70
N LEU A 382 21.31 4.66 19.72
CA LEU A 382 22.05 4.39 18.50
C LEU A 382 22.40 5.70 17.77
N PRO A 383 23.62 5.83 17.22
CA PRO A 383 24.01 7.03 16.50
C PRO A 383 23.20 7.18 15.21
N LEU A 384 22.83 8.42 14.89
CA LEU A 384 22.28 8.80 13.58
C LEU A 384 23.43 9.25 12.67
N GLN A 385 23.53 8.66 11.49
CA GLN A 385 24.44 9.08 10.44
C GLN A 385 23.62 9.53 9.24
N GLU A 386 23.87 10.74 8.75
CA GLU A 386 23.23 11.25 7.54
C GLU A 386 24.24 11.54 6.45
N TYR A 387 23.83 11.24 5.21
CA TYR A 387 24.58 11.52 4.01
C TYR A 387 23.66 12.29 3.06
N ARG A 388 24.03 13.52 2.73
CA ARG A 388 23.25 14.39 1.84
C ARG A 388 23.86 14.36 0.45
N GLU A 389 23.01 14.56 -0.57
CA GLU A 389 23.44 14.64 -1.98
C GLU A 389 24.21 13.40 -2.47
N VAL A 390 23.86 12.22 -1.96
CA VAL A 390 24.48 10.95 -2.37
C VAL A 390 23.92 10.53 -3.73
N PRO A 391 24.74 10.18 -4.72
CA PRO A 391 24.26 9.60 -5.97
C PRO A 391 23.42 8.34 -5.72
N ILE A 392 22.27 8.22 -6.38
CA ILE A 392 21.32 7.12 -6.10
C ILE A 392 21.94 5.72 -6.24
N GLU A 393 22.87 5.53 -7.18
CA GLU A 393 23.57 4.25 -7.36
C GLU A 393 24.54 3.94 -6.22
N GLU A 394 25.19 4.95 -5.65
CA GLU A 394 26.06 4.80 -4.47
C GLU A 394 25.21 4.46 -3.24
N ALA A 395 24.08 5.14 -3.04
CA ALA A 395 23.16 4.84 -1.95
C ALA A 395 22.64 3.38 -2.02
N ARG A 396 22.35 2.87 -3.22
CA ARG A 396 22.00 1.45 -3.42
C ARG A 396 23.15 0.50 -3.10
N GLN A 397 24.38 0.84 -3.44
CA GLN A 397 25.57 0.04 -3.10
C GLN A 397 25.85 0.03 -1.59
N MET A 398 25.48 1.11 -0.90
CA MET A 398 25.45 1.13 0.56
C MET A 398 24.35 0.22 1.13
N GLY A 399 23.47 -0.37 0.33
CA GLY A 399 22.35 -1.17 0.82
C GLY A 399 21.23 -0.31 1.41
N ALA A 400 21.15 0.98 1.05
CA ALA A 400 20.05 1.83 1.47
C ALA A 400 18.75 1.36 0.83
N MET A 401 17.74 1.17 1.67
CA MET A 401 16.41 0.79 1.22
C MET A 401 15.72 1.99 0.56
N ALA A 402 15.23 1.78 -0.66
CA ALA A 402 14.32 2.71 -1.30
C ALA A 402 12.88 2.35 -0.91
N LEU A 403 12.10 3.35 -0.48
CA LEU A 403 10.71 3.16 -0.12
C LEU A 403 9.86 2.90 -1.37
N PHE A 404 8.92 1.96 -1.24
CA PHE A 404 8.10 1.49 -2.35
C PHE A 404 7.21 2.61 -2.91
N GLY A 405 7.33 2.87 -4.23
CA GLY A 405 6.45 3.79 -4.95
C GLY A 405 6.92 5.25 -4.99
N GLU A 406 8.00 5.57 -4.29
CA GLU A 406 8.63 6.90 -4.34
C GLU A 406 9.46 7.08 -5.62
N LYS A 407 9.49 8.31 -6.14
CA LYS A 407 10.38 8.71 -7.24
C LYS A 407 11.54 9.50 -6.68
N TYR A 408 12.74 8.97 -6.83
CA TYR A 408 13.97 9.60 -6.37
C TYR A 408 14.66 10.38 -7.50
N GLY A 409 15.34 11.47 -7.14
CA GLY A 409 16.22 12.22 -8.04
C GLY A 409 17.53 11.48 -8.32
N SER A 410 18.44 12.11 -9.06
CA SER A 410 19.80 11.60 -9.28
C SER A 410 20.64 11.57 -8.00
N GLU A 411 20.32 12.48 -7.08
CA GLU A 411 20.92 12.59 -5.75
C GLU A 411 19.83 12.43 -4.68
N VAL A 412 20.19 11.77 -3.58
CA VAL A 412 19.28 11.40 -2.50
C VAL A 412 19.92 11.67 -1.14
N ARG A 413 19.09 11.77 -0.11
CA ARG A 413 19.54 11.79 1.29
C ARG A 413 19.40 10.38 1.87
N VAL A 414 20.47 9.88 2.46
CA VAL A 414 20.51 8.59 3.14
C VAL A 414 20.57 8.84 4.64
N VAL A 415 19.65 8.22 5.38
CA VAL A 415 19.64 8.22 6.84
C VAL A 415 19.99 6.81 7.30
N THR A 416 20.98 6.70 8.18
CA THR A 416 21.39 5.44 8.80
C THR A 416 21.27 5.56 10.32
N ILE A 417 20.59 4.60 10.94
CA ILE A 417 20.49 4.51 12.41
C ILE A 417 21.33 3.32 12.88
N GLY A 418 22.21 3.56 13.85
CA GLY A 418 23.19 2.59 14.31
C GLY A 418 24.25 2.26 13.26
N ASP A 419 25.04 1.22 13.51
CA ASP A 419 26.07 0.74 12.58
C ASP A 419 25.45 -0.03 11.38
N GLY A 420 24.49 0.61 10.69
CA GLY A 420 23.74 0.01 9.58
C GLY A 420 22.59 -0.89 10.02
N PHE A 421 22.04 -0.67 11.22
CA PHE A 421 20.83 -1.39 11.67
C PHE A 421 19.63 -1.04 10.79
N ASP A 422 19.43 0.25 10.56
CA ASP A 422 18.49 0.75 9.56
C ASP A 422 19.22 1.70 8.60
N ARG A 423 18.89 1.64 7.32
CA ARG A 423 19.46 2.50 6.28
C ARG A 423 18.45 2.72 5.18
N GLU A 424 17.93 3.95 5.08
CA GLU A 424 16.87 4.27 4.13
C GLU A 424 17.13 5.60 3.40
N LEU A 425 16.53 5.70 2.21
CA LEU A 425 16.43 6.97 1.49
C LEU A 425 15.34 7.84 2.14
N CYS A 426 15.74 8.75 3.02
CA CYS A 426 14.83 9.58 3.78
C CYS A 426 15.16 11.08 3.70
N GLY A 427 14.19 11.86 3.25
CA GLY A 427 14.24 13.32 3.26
C GLY A 427 13.62 13.94 4.51
N GLY A 428 13.28 13.16 5.54
CA GLY A 428 12.70 13.62 6.80
C GLY A 428 13.67 14.34 7.73
N THR A 429 13.15 14.99 8.76
CA THR A 429 13.95 15.48 9.89
C THR A 429 13.95 14.40 10.98
N HIS A 430 15.08 14.21 11.68
CA HIS A 430 15.31 13.05 12.57
C HIS A 430 15.88 13.41 13.92
#